data_AF-M1ZDE6-F1
#
_entry.id   AF-M1ZDE6-F1
#
_cell.length_a   1.000
_cell.length_b   1.000
_cell.length_c   1.000
_cell.angle_alpha   90.00
_cell.angle_beta   90.00
_cell.angle_gamma   90.00
#
_symmetry.space_group_name_H-M   'P 1'
#
loop_
_entity.id
_entity.type
_entity.pdbx_description
1 polymer ?
#
loop_
_entity_poly.entity_id
_entity_poly.type
_entity_poly.pdbx_seq_one_letter_code
_entity_poly.pdbx_strand_id
1 'polypeptide(L)'
;MSFVKACVRFLGLRMVDDKHFAFKKHQIEAYLKKEYQKYFGRSGRISIRKRQRFMSRITQKVARKFGKDVLCLVDFTRQGFVTLVSPSHSESTEKGRLYKSFTHPQVAYTTHCIDRFSERTETTDNCIITLDNYLEEGLLTFGHHEGFLVCSTGVFAYEIEDGRLIIKTFIHLDMLSDTQIREFYGHDVLAMMSTGEYVADDSMESDIILADELPPSTPKN
;
A
#
# COMPACT_ATOMS: atom_id res chain seq x y z
N MET A 1 1.91 -31.61 19.12
CA MET A 1 2.66 -30.90 20.19
C MET A 1 3.22 -29.64 19.56
N SER A 2 3.00 -28.41 19.99
CA SER A 2 2.31 -27.88 21.16
C SER A 2 1.89 -26.46 20.80
N PHE A 3 0.71 -26.07 21.25
CA PHE A 3 0.17 -24.72 21.17
C PHE A 3 1.18 -23.68 21.64
N VAL A 4 1.57 -22.74 20.77
CA VAL A 4 2.22 -21.51 21.21
C VAL A 4 1.15 -20.57 21.77
N LYS A 5 0.80 -20.82 23.03
CA LYS A 5 0.21 -19.84 23.94
C LYS A 5 1.29 -18.81 24.26
N ALA A 6 1.24 -17.64 23.64
CA ALA A 6 1.95 -16.46 24.12
C ALA A 6 1.23 -15.16 23.71
N CYS A 7 0.21 -14.78 24.48
CA CYS A 7 0.00 -13.38 24.86
C CYS A 7 -1.03 -13.31 25.99
N VAL A 8 -0.51 -13.32 27.22
CA VAL A 8 -1.25 -13.05 28.46
C VAL A 8 -0.95 -11.60 28.85
N ARG A 9 -1.95 -10.71 28.90
CA ARG A 9 -2.60 -10.17 30.14
C ARG A 9 -3.36 -8.86 29.86
N PHE A 10 -4.63 -8.85 30.29
CA PHE A 10 -5.41 -7.80 31.02
C PHE A 10 -5.19 -6.31 30.68
N LEU A 11 -6.20 -5.48 30.46
CA LEU A 11 -7.31 -5.11 31.35
C LEU A 11 -8.40 -4.38 30.53
N GLY A 12 -9.65 -4.47 30.96
CA GLY A 12 -10.76 -3.72 30.35
C GLY A 12 -10.64 -2.22 30.52
N LEU A 13 -11.39 -1.47 29.70
CA LEU A 13 -12.29 -0.37 30.08
C LEU A 13 -12.76 0.37 28.83
N ARG A 14 -13.99 0.89 28.97
CA ARG A 14 -14.85 1.60 28.02
C ARG A 14 -14.17 2.59 27.08
N MET A 15 -14.73 2.66 25.87
CA MET A 15 -14.63 3.80 24.94
C MET A 15 -14.75 5.13 25.68
N VAL A 16 -13.74 5.99 25.53
CA VAL A 16 -13.80 7.39 25.95
C VAL A 16 -13.63 8.28 24.71
N ASP A 17 -14.75 8.90 24.34
CA ASP A 17 -14.95 10.13 23.54
C ASP A 17 -14.37 10.28 22.12
N ASP A 18 -15.22 9.89 21.17
CA ASP A 18 -15.19 10.07 19.71
C ASP A 18 -14.83 11.51 19.23
N LYS A 19 -15.21 12.54 20.00
CA LYS A 19 -14.91 13.95 19.67
C LYS A 19 -13.42 14.29 19.72
N HIS A 20 -12.69 13.70 20.68
CA HIS A 20 -11.25 13.95 20.82
C HIS A 20 -10.47 13.32 19.67
N PHE A 21 -10.94 12.15 19.21
CA PHE A 21 -10.40 11.43 18.06
C PHE A 21 -10.59 12.20 16.76
N ALA A 22 -11.82 12.64 16.46
CA ALA A 22 -12.12 13.42 15.26
C ALA A 22 -11.33 14.75 15.22
N PHE A 23 -11.21 15.42 16.37
CA PHE A 23 -10.41 16.64 16.49
C PHE A 23 -8.91 16.37 16.25
N LYS A 24 -8.35 15.32 16.85
CA LYS A 24 -6.95 14.91 16.64
C LYS A 24 -6.69 14.52 15.18
N LYS A 25 -7.61 13.77 14.56
CA LYS A 25 -7.57 13.42 13.13
C LYS A 25 -7.51 14.68 12.26
N HIS A 26 -8.42 15.62 12.48
CA HIS A 26 -8.45 16.89 11.75
C HIS A 26 -7.14 17.69 11.91
N GLN A 27 -6.57 17.73 13.12
CA GLN A 27 -5.28 18.39 13.36
C GLN A 27 -4.12 17.73 12.58
N ILE A 28 -4.10 16.40 12.52
CA ILE A 28 -3.09 15.65 11.77
C ILE A 28 -3.25 15.92 10.28
N GLU A 29 -4.46 15.83 9.73
CA GLU A 29 -4.74 16.09 8.31
C GLU A 29 -4.40 17.52 7.91
N ALA A 30 -4.73 18.51 8.75
CA ALA A 30 -4.34 19.90 8.53
C ALA A 30 -2.82 20.09 8.56
N TYR A 31 -2.12 19.38 9.44
CA TYR A 31 -0.66 19.37 9.50
C TYR A 31 -0.04 18.72 8.24
N LEU A 32 -0.56 17.55 7.83
CA LEU A 32 -0.15 16.83 6.63
C LEU A 32 -0.30 17.71 5.39
N LYS A 33 -1.46 18.36 5.22
CA LYS A 33 -1.74 19.25 4.10
C LYS A 33 -0.73 20.41 4.03
N LYS A 34 -0.40 21.02 5.17
CA LYS A 34 0.62 22.09 5.23
C LYS A 34 2.01 21.57 4.86
N GLU A 35 2.41 20.41 5.37
CA GLU A 35 3.72 19.83 5.05
C GLU A 35 3.81 19.36 3.60
N TYR A 36 2.72 18.83 3.04
CA TYR A 36 2.61 18.47 1.63
C TYR A 36 2.81 19.67 0.72
N GLN A 37 2.09 20.77 0.98
CA GLN A 37 2.22 22.02 0.22
C GLN A 37 3.63 22.59 0.29
N LYS A 38 4.27 22.55 1.47
CA LYS A 38 5.67 22.98 1.63
C LYS A 38 6.65 22.09 0.85
N TYR A 39 6.40 20.79 0.78
CA TYR A 39 7.34 19.84 0.18
C TYR A 39 7.25 19.81 -1.35
N PHE A 40 6.03 19.82 -1.90
CA PHE A 40 5.81 19.68 -3.33
C PHE A 40 5.62 21.00 -4.06
N GLY A 41 5.21 22.07 -3.36
CA GLY A 41 4.97 23.37 -4.00
C GLY A 41 3.80 23.34 -4.99
N ARG A 42 4.03 23.79 -6.23
CA ARG A 42 3.01 23.84 -7.29
C ARG A 42 2.69 22.44 -7.85
N SER A 43 1.44 22.29 -8.30
CA SER A 43 0.86 21.05 -8.84
C SER A 43 1.66 20.53 -10.05
N GLY A 44 2.30 19.39 -9.88
CA GLY A 44 2.97 18.64 -10.93
C GLY A 44 2.96 17.15 -10.60
N ARG A 45 3.22 16.29 -11.59
CA ARG A 45 3.29 14.84 -11.38
C ARG A 45 4.40 14.50 -10.38
N ILE A 46 4.03 13.81 -9.30
CA ILE A 46 4.97 13.43 -8.23
C ILE A 46 5.48 12.02 -8.46
N SER A 47 6.79 11.87 -8.65
CA SER A 47 7.44 10.56 -8.80
C SER A 47 7.47 9.76 -7.51
N ILE A 48 7.50 8.43 -7.60
CA ILE A 48 7.53 7.51 -6.45
C ILE A 48 8.65 7.85 -5.47
N ARG A 49 9.88 8.07 -5.95
CA ARG A 49 11.00 8.43 -5.07
C ARG A 49 10.70 9.68 -4.22
N LYS A 50 9.98 10.66 -4.78
CA LYS A 50 9.55 11.84 -4.03
C LYS A 50 8.41 11.51 -3.05
N ARG A 51 7.47 10.64 -3.43
CA ARG A 51 6.42 10.11 -2.52
C ARG A 51 7.03 9.36 -1.35
N GLN A 52 7.93 8.42 -1.59
CA GLN A 52 8.66 7.65 -0.56
C GLN A 52 9.43 8.56 0.40
N ARG A 53 10.20 9.52 -0.13
CA ARG A 53 10.93 10.50 0.69
C ARG A 53 9.97 11.35 1.52
N PHE A 54 8.84 11.76 0.94
CA PHE A 54 7.82 12.51 1.68
C PHE A 54 7.19 11.66 2.78
N MET A 55 6.75 10.44 2.46
CA MET A 55 6.12 9.51 3.40
C MET A 55 7.07 9.18 4.56
N SER A 56 8.33 8.84 4.29
CA SER A 56 9.33 8.60 5.35
C SER A 56 9.51 9.83 6.27
N ARG A 57 9.63 11.03 5.69
CA ARG A 57 9.77 12.28 6.45
C ARG A 57 8.52 12.62 7.25
N ILE A 58 7.34 12.45 6.68
CA ILE A 58 6.09 12.84 7.31
C ILE A 58 5.69 11.86 8.40
N THR A 59 5.92 10.56 8.20
CA THR A 59 5.75 9.54 9.24
C THR A 59 6.60 9.86 10.46
N GLN A 60 7.88 10.22 10.29
CA GLN A 60 8.73 10.65 11.41
C GLN A 60 8.23 11.92 12.10
N LYS A 61 7.81 12.93 11.33
CA LYS A 61 7.29 14.20 11.87
C LYS A 61 5.99 14.01 12.64
N VAL A 62 5.06 13.24 12.09
CA VAL A 62 3.78 12.91 12.71
C VAL A 62 4.03 12.07 13.96
N ALA A 63 4.90 11.07 13.91
CA ALA A 63 5.25 10.27 15.08
C ALA A 63 5.80 11.11 16.23
N ARG A 64 6.68 12.09 15.94
CA ARG A 64 7.23 13.01 16.94
C ARG A 64 6.18 13.96 17.53
N LYS A 65 5.20 14.38 16.74
CA LYS A 65 4.23 15.41 17.13
C LYS A 65 2.94 14.86 17.74
N PHE A 66 2.46 13.72 17.24
CA PHE A 66 1.14 13.17 17.55
C PHE A 66 1.18 11.74 18.14
N GLY A 67 2.36 11.11 18.15
CA GLY A 67 2.60 9.75 18.65
C GLY A 67 2.84 8.73 17.53
N LYS A 68 3.48 7.59 17.88
CA LYS A 68 3.80 6.49 16.92
C LYS A 68 2.58 5.74 16.41
N ASP A 69 1.43 6.00 17.02
CA ASP A 69 0.16 5.34 16.78
C ASP A 69 -0.62 5.97 15.62
N VAL A 70 0.06 6.57 14.64
CA VAL A 70 -0.60 7.24 13.51
C VAL A 70 -0.02 6.74 12.19
N LEU A 71 -0.89 6.24 11.33
CA LEU A 71 -0.60 5.91 9.93
C LEU A 71 -1.25 6.96 9.03
N CYS A 72 -0.45 7.56 8.16
CA CYS A 72 -0.92 8.56 7.21
C CYS A 72 -1.06 7.91 5.84
N LEU A 73 -2.24 7.98 5.24
CA LEU A 73 -2.48 7.61 3.85
C LEU A 73 -2.65 8.88 3.03
N VAL A 74 -1.94 8.95 1.90
CA VAL A 74 -1.93 10.14 1.04
C VAL A 74 -2.28 9.72 -0.37
N ASP A 75 -3.40 10.24 -0.85
CA ASP A 75 -3.74 10.19 -2.26
C ASP A 75 -2.98 11.32 -2.98
N PHE A 76 -1.84 10.97 -3.57
CA PHE A 76 -1.01 11.91 -4.32
C PHE A 76 -1.65 12.40 -5.62
N THR A 77 -2.71 11.75 -6.12
CA THR A 77 -3.40 12.16 -7.35
C THR A 77 -4.43 13.24 -7.05
N ARG A 78 -5.22 13.08 -5.98
CA ARG A 78 -6.27 14.01 -5.58
C ARG A 78 -5.84 15.00 -4.49
N GLN A 79 -4.60 14.89 -4.02
CA GLN A 79 -4.13 15.58 -2.80
C GLN A 79 -5.06 15.31 -1.60
N GLY A 80 -5.62 14.10 -1.57
CA GLY A 80 -6.49 13.61 -0.51
C GLY A 80 -5.64 13.08 0.64
N PHE A 81 -6.06 13.36 1.87
CA PHE A 81 -5.37 12.87 3.07
C PHE A 81 -6.36 12.04 3.87
N VAL A 82 -5.96 10.80 4.19
CA VAL A 82 -6.70 9.94 5.10
C VAL A 82 -5.76 9.58 6.23
N THR A 83 -6.05 10.05 7.44
CA THR A 83 -5.28 9.65 8.62
C THR A 83 -5.97 8.51 9.34
N LEU A 84 -5.23 7.43 9.55
CA LEU A 84 -5.61 6.30 10.38
C LEU A 84 -4.87 6.43 11.70
N VAL A 85 -5.60 6.38 12.81
CA VAL A 85 -5.02 6.46 14.15
C VAL A 85 -5.27 5.13 14.81
N SER A 86 -4.25 4.62 15.51
CA SER A 86 -4.29 3.34 16.20
C SER A 86 -5.54 3.32 17.06
N PRO A 87 -6.47 2.42 16.78
CA PRO A 87 -7.65 2.29 17.58
C PRO A 87 -7.29 1.60 18.87
N SER A 88 -7.80 2.14 19.97
CA SER A 88 -7.93 1.43 21.22
C SER A 88 -8.86 0.22 20.99
N HIS A 89 -8.34 -0.99 21.17
CA HIS A 89 -9.06 -2.28 21.27
C HIS A 89 -9.46 -2.98 19.97
N SER A 90 -8.97 -4.20 19.74
CA SER A 90 -9.39 -5.05 18.62
C SER A 90 -10.59 -5.91 18.98
N GLU A 91 -11.71 -5.70 18.30
CA GLU A 91 -12.82 -6.66 18.25
C GLU A 91 -12.64 -7.63 17.07
N SER A 92 -13.16 -8.84 17.23
CA SER A 92 -13.30 -9.81 16.15
C SER A 92 -14.50 -9.40 15.31
N THR A 93 -14.29 -9.09 14.03
CA THR A 93 -15.39 -8.73 13.12
C THR A 93 -16.03 -9.98 12.53
N GLU A 94 -17.17 -9.83 11.85
CA GLU A 94 -17.85 -10.90 11.11
C GLU A 94 -17.01 -11.49 9.96
N LYS A 95 -15.86 -10.86 9.63
CA LYS A 95 -14.94 -11.26 8.55
C LYS A 95 -13.85 -12.25 9.00
N GLY A 96 -13.98 -12.83 10.20
CA GLY A 96 -13.02 -13.77 10.79
C GLY A 96 -12.11 -13.12 11.84
N ARG A 97 -11.09 -13.85 12.31
CA ARG A 97 -10.13 -13.27 13.27
C ARG A 97 -9.24 -12.27 12.53
N LEU A 98 -8.95 -11.15 13.19
CA LEU A 98 -8.03 -10.14 12.68
C LEU A 98 -6.66 -10.30 13.31
N TYR A 99 -5.64 -10.39 12.48
CA TYR A 99 -4.23 -10.37 12.88
C TYR A 99 -3.66 -8.97 12.67
N LYS A 100 -2.75 -8.56 13.55
CA LYS A 100 -2.16 -7.22 13.52
C LYS A 100 -0.87 -7.23 12.71
N SER A 101 -0.68 -6.21 11.88
CA SER A 101 0.62 -5.92 11.29
C SER A 101 1.65 -5.62 12.39
N PHE A 102 2.88 -6.09 12.18
CA PHE A 102 4.00 -5.82 13.08
C PHE A 102 4.57 -4.42 12.86
N THR A 103 4.53 -3.94 11.61
CA THR A 103 5.07 -2.63 11.22
C THR A 103 4.06 -1.51 11.45
N HIS A 104 2.77 -1.78 11.23
CA HIS A 104 1.71 -0.77 11.25
C HIS A 104 0.56 -1.17 12.18
N PRO A 105 0.48 -0.66 13.42
CA PRO A 105 -0.58 -1.00 14.36
C PRO A 105 -2.02 -0.77 13.85
N GLN A 106 -2.17 0.10 12.85
CA GLN A 106 -3.44 0.49 12.22
C GLN A 106 -3.87 -0.47 11.11
N VAL A 107 -3.01 -1.41 10.71
CA VAL A 107 -3.26 -2.39 9.67
C VAL A 107 -3.62 -3.73 10.30
N ALA A 108 -4.72 -4.32 9.82
CA ALA A 108 -5.14 -5.65 10.20
C ALA A 108 -5.30 -6.55 8.97
N TYR A 109 -4.88 -7.80 9.10
CA TYR A 109 -5.09 -8.85 8.11
C TYR A 109 -6.22 -9.77 8.57
N THR A 110 -7.14 -10.08 7.68
CA THR A 110 -8.14 -11.13 7.94
C THR A 110 -7.47 -12.52 7.98
N THR A 111 -8.01 -13.45 8.78
CA THR A 111 -7.61 -14.87 8.75
C THR A 111 -7.55 -15.39 7.34
N HIS A 112 -8.61 -15.13 6.58
CA HIS A 112 -8.76 -15.54 5.21
C HIS A 112 -7.66 -15.02 4.27
N CYS A 113 -7.14 -13.80 4.51
CA CYS A 113 -6.01 -13.28 3.75
C CYS A 113 -4.74 -14.10 4.02
N ILE A 114 -4.46 -14.40 5.29
CA ILE A 114 -3.24 -15.09 5.71
C ILE A 114 -3.28 -16.56 5.28
N ASP A 115 -4.41 -17.24 5.49
CA ASP A 115 -4.58 -18.65 5.15
C ASP A 115 -4.36 -18.86 3.64
N ARG A 116 -5.03 -18.05 2.80
CA ARG A 116 -4.85 -18.10 1.34
C ARG A 116 -3.43 -17.76 0.91
N PHE A 117 -2.78 -16.79 1.55
CA PHE A 117 -1.40 -16.44 1.22
C PHE A 117 -0.47 -17.60 1.52
N SER A 118 -0.60 -18.22 2.70
CA SER A 118 0.20 -19.37 3.13
C SER A 118 0.00 -20.57 2.20
N GLU A 119 -1.24 -20.90 1.84
CA GLU A 119 -1.56 -22.01 0.94
C GLU A 119 -0.96 -21.81 -0.45
N ARG A 120 -1.00 -20.59 -0.99
CA ARG A 120 -0.52 -20.28 -2.35
C ARG A 120 0.98 -20.17 -2.48
N THR A 121 1.65 -19.74 -1.41
CA THR A 121 3.09 -19.54 -1.42
C THR A 121 3.85 -20.74 -0.88
N GLU A 122 3.13 -21.77 -0.39
CA GLU A 122 3.68 -23.00 0.21
C GLU A 122 4.75 -22.72 1.29
N THR A 123 4.69 -21.57 1.96
CA THR A 123 5.70 -21.18 2.95
C THR A 123 5.30 -21.62 4.35
N THR A 124 6.32 -21.95 5.14
CA THR A 124 6.19 -22.12 6.60
C THR A 124 6.58 -20.85 7.36
N ASP A 125 6.92 -19.78 6.63
CA ASP A 125 7.38 -18.53 7.17
C ASP A 125 6.21 -17.68 7.69
N ASN A 126 6.54 -16.67 8.49
CA ASN A 126 5.54 -15.75 9.03
C ASN A 126 4.97 -14.87 7.91
N CYS A 127 3.83 -15.29 7.38
CA CYS A 127 3.11 -14.64 6.29
C CYS A 127 2.81 -13.16 6.56
N ILE A 128 2.58 -12.76 7.82
CA ILE A 128 2.30 -11.37 8.18
C ILE A 128 3.54 -10.50 7.97
N ILE A 129 4.74 -11.00 8.30
CA ILE A 129 5.99 -10.25 8.09
C ILE A 129 6.23 -10.04 6.59
N THR A 130 6.00 -11.07 5.79
CA THR A 130 6.14 -10.98 4.33
C THR A 130 5.14 -9.99 3.72
N LEU A 131 3.87 -10.07 4.13
CA LEU A 131 2.82 -9.15 3.69
C LEU A 131 3.11 -7.71 4.14
N ASP A 132 3.64 -7.50 5.34
CA ASP A 132 4.03 -6.18 5.84
C ASP A 132 5.12 -5.55 4.95
N ASN A 133 6.11 -6.33 4.51
CA ASN A 133 7.16 -5.84 3.60
C ASN A 133 6.59 -5.36 2.26
N TYR A 134 5.65 -6.13 1.69
CA TYR A 134 4.98 -5.76 0.44
C TYR A 134 4.03 -4.56 0.63
N LEU A 135 3.43 -4.45 1.80
CA LEU A 135 2.48 -3.38 2.11
C LEU A 135 3.16 -2.01 2.20
N GLU A 136 4.41 -1.92 2.64
CA GLU A 136 5.15 -0.64 2.65
C GLU A 136 5.17 0.04 1.28
N GLU A 137 5.35 -0.75 0.22
CA GLU A 137 5.25 -0.27 -1.16
C GLU A 137 3.80 0.02 -1.55
N GLY A 138 2.89 -0.89 -1.22
CA GLY A 138 1.45 -0.75 -1.51
C GLY A 138 0.83 0.53 -0.96
N LEU A 139 1.21 0.98 0.23
CA LEU A 139 0.67 2.20 0.84
C LEU A 139 0.94 3.46 0.00
N LEU A 140 1.96 3.45 -0.88
CA LEU A 140 2.29 4.57 -1.76
C LEU A 140 1.34 4.71 -2.96
N THR A 141 0.57 3.66 -3.26
CA THR A 141 -0.42 3.62 -4.33
C THR A 141 -1.84 3.89 -3.83
N PHE A 142 -1.99 4.24 -2.55
CA PHE A 142 -3.28 4.67 -2.00
C PHE A 142 -3.92 5.78 -2.86
N GLY A 143 -5.21 5.62 -3.16
CA GLY A 143 -6.00 6.55 -3.98
C GLY A 143 -5.86 6.37 -5.49
N HIS A 144 -4.98 5.48 -5.98
CA HIS A 144 -4.88 5.17 -7.42
C HIS A 144 -6.03 4.28 -7.87
N HIS A 145 -6.28 3.21 -7.10
CA HIS A 145 -7.38 2.29 -7.31
C HIS A 145 -8.22 2.22 -6.04
N GLU A 146 -9.53 2.42 -6.19
CA GLU A 146 -10.44 2.38 -5.06
C GLU A 146 -10.53 0.95 -4.51
N GLY A 147 -10.27 0.79 -3.21
CA GLY A 147 -10.27 -0.53 -2.54
C GLY A 147 -9.06 -1.42 -2.85
N PHE A 148 -8.09 -0.98 -3.65
CA PHE A 148 -6.89 -1.75 -3.98
C PHE A 148 -5.58 -0.97 -3.74
N LEU A 149 -4.59 -1.64 -3.17
CA LEU A 149 -3.21 -1.17 -3.09
C LEU A 149 -2.34 -2.07 -3.95
N VAL A 150 -1.49 -1.47 -4.76
CA VAL A 150 -0.67 -2.15 -5.75
C VAL A 150 0.80 -2.08 -5.33
N CYS A 151 1.50 -3.22 -5.36
CA CYS A 151 2.94 -3.32 -5.16
C CYS A 151 3.59 -4.21 -6.23
N SER A 152 4.91 -4.34 -6.19
CA SER A 152 5.70 -5.09 -7.17
C SER A 152 5.34 -6.57 -7.24
N THR A 153 4.93 -7.14 -6.11
CA THR A 153 4.63 -8.57 -5.98
C THR A 153 3.14 -8.88 -6.22
N GLY A 154 2.26 -7.89 -6.19
CA GLY A 154 0.83 -8.12 -6.37
C GLY A 154 -0.06 -7.00 -5.87
N VAL A 155 -1.31 -7.36 -5.58
CA VAL A 155 -2.38 -6.41 -5.25
C VAL A 155 -3.05 -6.80 -3.94
N PHE A 156 -3.16 -5.84 -3.03
CA PHE A 156 -3.93 -5.94 -1.80
C PHE A 156 -5.33 -5.38 -2.01
N ALA A 157 -6.34 -6.17 -1.67
CA ALA A 157 -7.70 -5.66 -1.51
C ALA A 157 -7.90 -5.19 -0.07
N TYR A 158 -8.34 -3.95 0.12
CA TYR A 158 -8.50 -3.34 1.44
C TYR A 158 -9.87 -2.71 1.65
N GLU A 159 -10.20 -2.49 2.90
CA GLU A 159 -11.32 -1.66 3.34
C GLU A 159 -10.88 -0.83 4.55
N ILE A 160 -11.46 0.36 4.70
CA ILE A 160 -11.21 1.19 5.87
C ILE A 160 -12.44 1.11 6.79
N GLU A 161 -12.28 0.48 7.95
CA GLU A 161 -13.33 0.34 8.96
C GLU A 161 -12.81 0.89 10.29
N ASP A 162 -13.61 1.72 10.98
CA ASP A 162 -13.31 2.26 12.31
C ASP A 162 -11.89 2.84 12.46
N GLY A 163 -11.41 3.54 11.43
CA GLY A 163 -10.07 4.16 11.43
C GLY A 163 -8.91 3.17 11.27
N ARG A 164 -9.17 1.95 10.82
CA ARG A 164 -8.16 0.92 10.47
C ARG A 164 -8.13 0.65 8.98
N LEU A 165 -6.98 0.17 8.51
CA LEU A 165 -6.86 -0.46 7.21
C LEU A 165 -7.00 -1.98 7.38
N ILE A 166 -8.05 -2.55 6.82
CA ILE A 166 -8.30 -3.99 6.87
C ILE A 166 -7.95 -4.60 5.51
N ILE A 167 -6.96 -5.48 5.49
CA ILE A 167 -6.56 -6.25 4.33
C ILE A 167 -7.41 -7.52 4.25
N LYS A 168 -8.24 -7.58 3.21
CA LYS A 168 -9.16 -8.71 2.94
C LYS A 168 -8.48 -9.86 2.22
N THR A 169 -7.61 -9.54 1.26
CA THR A 169 -6.88 -10.54 0.50
C THR A 169 -5.66 -9.92 -0.18
N PHE A 170 -4.68 -10.75 -0.46
CA PHE A 170 -3.55 -10.45 -1.33
C PHE A 170 -3.60 -11.37 -2.55
N ILE A 171 -3.44 -10.79 -3.73
CA ILE A 171 -3.43 -11.49 -5.01
C ILE A 171 -2.03 -11.33 -5.59
N HIS A 172 -1.31 -12.45 -5.76
CA HIS A 172 0.01 -12.44 -6.36
C HIS A 172 -0.09 -12.00 -7.82
N LEU A 173 0.95 -11.34 -8.34
CA LEU A 173 0.97 -10.84 -9.72
C LEU A 173 0.68 -11.95 -10.74
N ASP A 174 1.24 -13.13 -10.54
CA ASP A 174 1.05 -14.31 -11.43
C ASP A 174 -0.39 -14.83 -11.49
N MET A 175 -1.25 -14.41 -10.55
CA MET A 175 -2.66 -14.78 -10.52
C MET A 175 -3.57 -13.75 -11.21
N LEU A 176 -3.01 -12.62 -11.65
CA LEU A 176 -3.74 -11.58 -12.33
C LEU A 176 -3.77 -11.85 -13.83
N SER A 177 -4.92 -11.68 -14.45
CA SER A 177 -5.04 -11.68 -15.92
C SER A 177 -4.37 -10.45 -16.53
N ASP A 178 -3.95 -10.52 -17.80
CA ASP A 178 -3.36 -9.38 -18.52
C ASP A 178 -4.25 -8.14 -18.53
N THR A 179 -5.57 -8.33 -18.50
CA THR A 179 -6.54 -7.25 -18.36
C THR A 179 -6.50 -6.61 -16.98
N GLN A 180 -6.39 -7.41 -15.91
CA GLN A 180 -6.26 -6.90 -14.55
C GLN A 180 -4.90 -6.26 -14.30
N ILE A 181 -3.83 -6.80 -14.90
CA ILE A 181 -2.51 -6.18 -14.85
C ILE A 181 -2.57 -4.80 -15.52
N ARG A 182 -3.17 -4.69 -16.71
CA ARG A 182 -3.36 -3.38 -17.37
C ARG A 182 -4.25 -2.44 -16.56
N GLU A 183 -5.26 -2.94 -15.87
CA GLU A 183 -6.17 -2.12 -15.05
C GLU A 183 -5.50 -1.60 -13.77
N PHE A 184 -4.83 -2.47 -13.02
CA PHE A 184 -4.18 -2.12 -11.74
C PHE A 184 -2.82 -1.46 -11.92
N TYR A 185 -2.09 -1.82 -12.97
CA TYR A 185 -0.75 -1.31 -13.18
C TYR A 185 -0.72 -0.24 -14.29
N GLY A 186 -1.64 -0.21 -15.25
CA GLY A 186 -1.65 0.79 -16.32
C GLY A 186 -0.29 0.99 -17.02
N HIS A 187 -0.17 2.00 -17.89
CA HIS A 187 1.17 2.41 -18.35
C HIS A 187 1.95 3.14 -17.26
N ASP A 188 1.24 3.87 -16.40
CA ASP A 188 1.84 4.70 -15.38
C ASP A 188 2.46 3.89 -14.24
N VAL A 189 1.79 2.84 -13.75
CA VAL A 189 2.32 1.98 -12.67
C VAL A 189 3.30 0.92 -13.21
N LEU A 190 3.13 0.40 -14.43
CA LEU A 190 4.15 -0.48 -15.05
C LEU A 190 5.49 0.25 -15.25
N ALA A 191 5.48 1.49 -15.73
CA ALA A 191 6.68 2.33 -15.80
C ALA A 191 7.22 2.75 -14.41
N MET A 192 6.40 2.61 -13.36
CA MET A 192 6.76 2.85 -11.96
C MET A 192 7.36 1.61 -11.26
N MET A 193 7.19 0.41 -11.80
CA MET A 193 7.57 -0.88 -11.21
C MET A 193 8.77 -1.55 -11.88
N SER A 194 9.31 -0.95 -12.95
CA SER A 194 10.38 -1.52 -13.79
C SER A 194 11.72 -1.65 -13.06
N THR A 195 11.81 -2.74 -12.30
CA THR A 195 13.03 -3.52 -12.00
C THR A 195 12.91 -4.97 -12.49
N GLY A 196 11.93 -5.26 -13.35
CA GLY A 196 11.80 -6.51 -14.09
C GLY A 196 11.32 -6.20 -15.51
N GLU A 197 12.05 -6.72 -16.49
CA GLU A 197 11.74 -6.64 -17.92
C GLU A 197 10.36 -7.27 -18.20
N TYR A 198 9.31 -6.47 -18.16
CA TYR A 198 8.12 -6.76 -18.96
C TYR A 198 8.35 -6.15 -20.34
N VAL A 199 9.23 -6.79 -21.11
CA VAL A 199 9.23 -6.61 -22.57
C VAL A 199 7.89 -7.16 -23.03
N ALA A 200 7.04 -6.28 -23.56
CA ALA A 200 5.84 -6.72 -24.24
C ALA A 200 6.27 -7.62 -25.40
N ASP A 201 5.77 -8.86 -25.44
CA ASP A 201 5.98 -9.80 -26.56
C ASP A 201 5.26 -9.36 -27.85
N ASP A 202 4.51 -8.25 -27.83
CA ASP A 202 3.92 -7.67 -29.04
C ASP A 202 4.86 -6.61 -29.63
N SER A 203 5.74 -7.07 -30.51
CA SER A 203 6.64 -6.28 -31.36
C SER A 203 5.95 -5.36 -32.38
N MET A 204 4.62 -5.16 -32.27
CA MET A 204 3.83 -4.43 -33.26
C MET A 204 3.44 -3.00 -32.85
N GLU A 205 3.72 -2.55 -31.62
CA GLU A 205 3.37 -1.19 -31.15
C GLU A 205 4.55 -0.42 -30.50
N SER A 206 5.79 -0.78 -30.81
CA SER A 206 6.95 0.03 -30.40
C SER A 206 7.25 1.14 -31.42
N ASP A 207 6.94 2.40 -31.06
CA ASP A 207 7.28 3.63 -31.80
C ASP A 207 8.80 3.97 -31.78
N ILE A 208 9.66 3.02 -31.42
CA ILE A 208 11.11 3.19 -31.34
C ILE A 208 11.78 2.17 -32.26
N ILE A 209 12.14 2.62 -33.46
CA ILE A 209 13.01 1.86 -34.37
C ILE A 209 14.45 2.07 -33.89
N LEU A 210 15.10 1.01 -33.39
CA LEU A 210 16.53 1.02 -33.12
C LEU A 210 17.28 1.05 -34.46
N ALA A 211 18.26 1.94 -34.60
CA ALA A 211 18.94 2.24 -35.86
C ALA A 211 19.67 1.06 -36.53
N ASP A 212 19.84 -0.05 -35.81
CA ASP A 212 20.48 -1.28 -36.31
C ASP A 212 19.52 -2.20 -37.10
N GLU A 213 18.22 -1.88 -37.16
CA GLU A 213 17.20 -2.61 -37.94
C GLU A 213 16.78 -1.89 -39.24
N LEU A 214 17.54 -0.89 -39.69
CA LEU A 214 17.34 -0.32 -41.02
C LEU A 214 17.73 -1.36 -42.09
N PRO A 215 16.85 -1.71 -43.05
CA PRO A 215 17.25 -2.55 -44.17
C PRO A 215 18.43 -1.90 -44.90
N PRO A 216 19.42 -2.68 -45.33
CA PRO A 216 20.62 -2.13 -45.97
C PRO A 216 20.21 -1.30 -47.18
N SER A 217 20.64 -0.04 -47.21
CA SER A 217 20.43 0.83 -48.36
C SER A 217 21.01 0.14 -49.59
N THR A 218 20.15 -0.27 -50.52
CA THR A 218 20.57 -0.79 -51.82
C THR A 218 21.46 0.25 -52.50
N PRO A 219 22.68 -0.10 -52.96
CA PRO A 219 23.50 0.82 -53.72
C PRO A 219 22.77 1.19 -55.01
N LYS A 220 22.62 2.50 -55.27
CA LYS A 220 22.25 2.99 -56.59
C LYS A 220 23.43 2.77 -57.52
N ASN A 221 23.18 2.13 -58.67
CA ASN A 221 24.08 2.06 -59.81
C ASN A 221 24.61 3.44 -60.21
#